data_AF-A0A2H9QVZ9-F1
#
_entry.id   AF-A0A2H9QVZ9-F1
#
_cell.length_a   1.000
_cell.length_b   1.000
_cell.length_c   1.000
_cell.angle_alpha   90.00
_cell.angle_beta   90.00
_cell.angle_gamma   90.00
#
_symmetry.space_group_name_H-M   'P 1'
#
loop_
_entity.id
_entity.type
_entity.pdbx_description
1 polymer ?
#
loop_
_entity_poly.entity_id
_entity_poly.type
_entity_poly.pdbx_seq_one_letter_code
_entity_poly.pdbx_strand_id
1 'polypeptide(L)'
;ICRKFYLNLSPNIIIMASEFVDREKEFSRLKKIVKECSKGKGNVVFVTGEAGAGKTRIVDELGKYAENNNFMLLKGRCAFGAESDPFLPWIDALSLLGLEYLFAEKSPGVEYVFVVDNNTSLLLGEIKREEVGVDTQIFTSMLGAVQDFVSDSFSKFGKGKRKLDILGYEDYKILIDYGDFVHLVVVISGAENNFLKNDMKKIIENIEKNYAHVLKKWDGDLDTIKGIKNFIEPLIPKYDISSLNPKLRREMIFRNVSEKLVQISKEKPVLLFIDDIHWTDPSSLNLLYYLSRNITKSSLLVCCAYRHEDADKNLINLVRLMEQGLWDRII
;
A
#
# COMPACT_ATOMS: atom_id res chain seq x y z
N ILE A 1 -18.89 -8.37 -37.67
CA ILE A 1 -20.36 -8.32 -37.45
C ILE A 1 -20.58 -7.98 -35.98
N CYS A 2 -20.57 -6.69 -35.67
CA CYS A 2 -20.80 -6.15 -34.34
C CYS A 2 -22.27 -6.31 -33.96
N ARG A 3 -22.56 -7.19 -32.99
CA ARG A 3 -23.91 -7.34 -32.44
C ARG A 3 -23.90 -6.94 -30.96
N LYS A 4 -24.52 -5.77 -30.73
CA LYS A 4 -25.03 -5.25 -29.46
C LYS A 4 -25.58 -6.37 -28.56
N PHE A 5 -25.09 -6.42 -27.33
CA PHE A 5 -25.84 -6.92 -26.19
C PHE A 5 -25.71 -5.91 -25.05
N TYR A 6 -26.75 -5.08 -24.90
CA TYR A 6 -27.06 -4.45 -23.63
C TYR A 6 -27.73 -5.51 -22.77
N LEU A 7 -27.02 -6.03 -21.77
CA LEU A 7 -27.62 -6.82 -20.71
C LEU A 7 -27.20 -6.24 -19.36
N ASN A 8 -28.19 -6.12 -18.47
CA ASN A 8 -28.02 -5.74 -17.08
C ASN A 8 -27.03 -6.71 -16.41
N LEU A 9 -25.89 -6.17 -15.99
CA LEU A 9 -24.83 -6.89 -15.31
C LEU A 9 -24.58 -6.20 -13.96
N SER A 10 -24.10 -6.99 -12.99
CA SER A 10 -23.73 -6.60 -11.63
C SER A 10 -23.25 -5.15 -11.51
N PRO A 11 -23.65 -4.37 -10.48
CA PRO A 11 -23.55 -2.91 -10.48
C PRO A 11 -22.13 -2.31 -10.56
N ASN A 12 -21.08 -3.14 -10.61
CA ASN A 12 -19.70 -2.72 -10.34
C ASN A 12 -18.73 -2.87 -11.53
N ILE A 13 -19.20 -3.24 -12.72
CA ILE A 13 -18.38 -3.30 -13.95
C ILE A 13 -19.12 -2.70 -15.16
N ILE A 14 -18.45 -1.81 -15.90
CA ILE A 14 -18.98 -1.18 -17.13
C ILE A 14 -17.94 -1.27 -18.26
N ILE A 15 -18.32 -1.87 -19.38
CA ILE A 15 -17.49 -1.96 -20.60
C ILE A 15 -18.07 -1.08 -21.69
N MET A 16 -17.19 -0.36 -22.39
CA MET A 16 -17.55 0.52 -23.49
C MET A 16 -16.67 0.24 -24.71
N ALA A 17 -17.29 -0.13 -25.83
CA ALA A 17 -16.61 -0.33 -27.11
C ALA A 17 -16.74 0.92 -27.99
N SER A 18 -15.63 1.37 -28.58
CA SER A 18 -15.63 2.53 -29.48
C SER A 18 -15.57 2.10 -30.95
N GLU A 19 -16.74 1.98 -31.60
CA GLU A 19 -16.89 2.21 -33.04
C GLU A 19 -17.52 3.60 -33.22
N PHE A 20 -16.96 4.39 -34.13
CA PHE A 20 -17.13 5.85 -34.23
C PHE A 20 -18.55 6.31 -34.63
N VAL A 21 -19.53 6.32 -33.71
CA VAL A 21 -20.76 7.14 -33.80
C VAL A 21 -21.29 7.45 -32.38
N ASP A 22 -21.34 8.73 -32.00
CA ASP A 22 -22.02 9.29 -30.79
C ASP A 22 -21.29 9.28 -29.42
N ARG A 23 -20.01 9.71 -29.38
CA ARG A 23 -19.17 9.87 -28.15
C ARG A 23 -19.85 10.58 -26.98
N GLU A 24 -20.86 11.41 -27.24
CA GLU A 24 -21.59 12.13 -26.19
C GLU A 24 -22.35 11.18 -25.26
N LYS A 25 -22.86 10.05 -25.78
CA LYS A 25 -23.57 9.05 -24.97
C LYS A 25 -22.63 8.28 -24.05
N GLU A 26 -21.50 7.79 -24.57
CA GLU A 26 -20.50 7.09 -23.75
C GLU A 26 -19.93 8.03 -22.68
N PHE A 27 -19.60 9.27 -23.06
CA PHE A 27 -19.07 10.24 -22.10
C PHE A 27 -20.10 10.65 -21.05
N SER A 28 -21.39 10.76 -21.41
CA SER A 28 -22.48 10.98 -20.46
C SER A 28 -22.61 9.82 -19.46
N ARG A 29 -22.39 8.58 -19.91
CA ARG A 29 -22.36 7.40 -19.03
C ARG A 29 -21.17 7.46 -18.07
N LEU A 30 -19.97 7.80 -18.56
CA LEU A 30 -18.79 8.00 -17.71
C LEU A 30 -19.02 9.07 -16.64
N LYS A 31 -19.61 10.22 -17.00
CA LYS A 31 -19.96 11.28 -16.05
C LYS A 31 -20.89 10.77 -14.95
N LYS A 32 -21.86 9.92 -15.29
CA LYS A 32 -22.76 9.31 -14.30
C LYS A 32 -22.00 8.43 -13.32
N ILE A 33 -21.07 7.61 -13.80
CA ILE A 33 -20.24 6.73 -12.97
C ILE A 33 -19.37 7.54 -12.01
N VAL A 34 -18.73 8.61 -12.48
CA VAL A 34 -17.96 9.53 -11.64
C VAL A 34 -18.83 10.12 -10.52
N LYS A 35 -20.06 10.55 -10.84
CA LYS A 35 -21.03 11.06 -9.84
C LYS A 35 -21.54 9.99 -8.86
N GLU A 36 -21.60 8.73 -9.26
CA GLU A 36 -21.97 7.62 -8.37
C GLU A 36 -20.80 7.24 -7.46
N CYS A 37 -19.58 7.23 -8.01
CA CYS A 37 -18.35 6.99 -7.25
C CYS A 37 -18.14 8.06 -6.17
N SER A 38 -18.41 9.34 -6.45
CA SER A 38 -18.32 10.39 -5.42
C SER A 38 -19.30 10.21 -4.26
N LYS A 39 -20.33 9.36 -4.43
CA LYS A 39 -21.29 8.96 -3.40
C LYS A 39 -20.92 7.63 -2.72
N GLY A 40 -19.69 7.14 -2.89
CA GLY A 40 -19.20 5.91 -2.29
C GLY A 40 -19.58 4.63 -3.05
N LYS A 41 -19.94 4.74 -4.35
CA LYS A 41 -20.20 3.58 -5.23
C LYS A 41 -19.03 3.34 -6.18
N GLY A 42 -17.96 2.78 -5.65
CA GLY A 42 -16.75 2.48 -6.42
C GLY A 42 -16.97 1.41 -7.48
N ASN A 43 -16.17 1.46 -8.54
CA ASN A 43 -16.43 0.69 -9.76
C ASN A 43 -15.14 0.46 -10.56
N VAL A 44 -15.14 -0.54 -11.44
CA VAL A 44 -14.10 -0.76 -12.45
C VAL A 44 -14.71 -0.61 -13.85
N VAL A 45 -14.16 0.31 -14.64
CA VAL A 45 -14.63 0.62 -15.99
C VAL A 45 -13.58 0.23 -17.01
N PHE A 46 -13.97 -0.48 -18.06
CA PHE A 46 -13.11 -0.78 -19.19
C PHE A 46 -13.52 0.04 -20.41
N VAL A 47 -12.52 0.69 -21.01
CA VAL A 47 -12.63 1.42 -22.27
C VAL A 47 -11.89 0.62 -23.34
N THR A 48 -12.63 0.10 -24.32
CA THR A 48 -12.08 -0.71 -25.41
C THR A 48 -12.37 -0.10 -26.77
N GLY A 49 -11.49 -0.38 -27.74
CA GLY A 49 -11.59 0.12 -29.10
C GLY A 49 -10.34 -0.16 -29.93
N GLU A 50 -10.44 0.04 -31.24
CA GLU A 50 -9.33 -0.13 -32.18
C GLU A 50 -8.19 0.87 -31.94
N ALA A 51 -7.00 0.60 -32.49
CA ALA A 51 -5.90 1.57 -32.52
C ALA A 51 -6.36 2.91 -33.13
N GLY A 52 -5.96 4.04 -32.53
CA GLY A 52 -6.38 5.36 -33.00
C GLY A 52 -7.84 5.74 -32.68
N ALA A 53 -8.64 4.88 -32.04
CA ALA A 53 -10.03 5.18 -31.68
C ALA A 53 -10.20 6.29 -30.62
N GLY A 54 -9.12 6.94 -30.17
CA GLY A 54 -9.16 8.06 -29.24
C GLY A 54 -9.51 7.67 -27.80
N LYS A 55 -9.10 6.48 -27.36
CA LYS A 55 -9.23 5.99 -25.97
C LYS A 55 -8.53 6.92 -24.98
N THR A 56 -7.27 7.28 -25.25
CA THR A 56 -6.50 8.24 -24.45
C THR A 56 -7.21 9.59 -24.34
N ARG A 57 -7.83 10.08 -25.42
CA ARG A 57 -8.60 11.34 -25.38
C ARG A 57 -9.83 11.25 -24.47
N ILE A 58 -10.59 10.16 -24.53
CA ILE A 58 -11.75 9.94 -23.63
C ILE A 58 -11.29 9.93 -22.16
N VAL A 59 -10.15 9.30 -21.90
CA VAL A 59 -9.57 9.22 -20.57
C VAL A 59 -9.13 10.60 -20.08
N ASP A 60 -8.43 11.36 -20.92
CA ASP A 60 -7.97 12.70 -20.55
C ASP A 60 -9.16 13.64 -20.28
N GLU A 61 -10.22 13.55 -21.09
CA GLU A 61 -11.47 14.29 -20.87
C GLU A 61 -12.17 13.85 -19.58
N LEU A 62 -12.17 12.54 -19.26
CA LEU A 62 -12.71 12.00 -18.02
C LEU A 62 -11.91 12.47 -16.80
N GLY A 63 -10.58 12.49 -16.90
CA GLY A 63 -9.67 12.99 -15.86
C GLY A 63 -9.99 14.44 -15.52
N LYS A 64 -10.06 15.31 -16.54
CA LYS A 64 -10.46 16.73 -16.35
C LYS A 64 -11.84 16.86 -15.72
N TYR A 65 -12.80 16.04 -16.15
CA TYR A 65 -14.13 16.04 -15.56
C TYR A 65 -14.09 15.62 -14.08
N ALA A 66 -13.33 14.59 -13.74
CA ALA A 66 -13.20 14.08 -12.38
C ALA A 66 -12.49 15.09 -11.46
N GLU A 67 -11.42 15.76 -11.92
CA GLU A 67 -10.76 16.84 -11.17
C GLU A 67 -11.73 17.98 -10.85
N ASN A 68 -12.53 18.40 -11.82
CA ASN A 68 -13.59 19.40 -11.61
C ASN A 68 -14.68 18.94 -10.62
N ASN A 69 -14.77 17.64 -10.34
CA ASN A 69 -15.64 17.04 -9.33
C ASN A 69 -14.86 16.60 -8.07
N ASN A 70 -13.70 17.21 -7.83
CA ASN A 70 -12.83 17.02 -6.66
C ASN A 70 -12.23 15.60 -6.52
N PHE A 71 -12.01 14.89 -7.63
CA PHE A 71 -11.27 13.64 -7.60
C PHE A 71 -9.77 13.88 -7.52
N MET A 72 -9.06 12.96 -6.88
CA MET A 72 -7.62 12.76 -7.05
C MET A 72 -7.40 11.86 -8.26
N LEU A 73 -6.51 12.27 -9.17
CA LEU A 73 -6.13 11.46 -10.32
C LEU A 73 -4.85 10.70 -10.04
N LEU A 74 -4.86 9.40 -10.30
CA LEU A 74 -3.69 8.53 -10.31
C LEU A 74 -3.61 7.88 -11.69
N LYS A 75 -2.43 7.79 -12.29
CA LYS A 75 -2.25 7.21 -13.62
C LYS A 75 -1.09 6.21 -13.62
N GLY A 76 -1.40 4.98 -13.98
CA GLY A 76 -0.45 3.91 -14.20
C GLY A 76 -0.27 3.63 -15.68
N ARG A 77 0.96 3.44 -16.11
CA ARG A 77 1.32 3.05 -17.48
C ARG A 77 1.73 1.59 -17.51
N CYS A 78 1.17 0.84 -18.44
CA CYS A 78 1.72 -0.43 -18.83
C CYS A 78 2.90 -0.20 -19.80
N ALA A 79 3.96 -0.98 -19.65
CA ALA A 79 5.11 -0.92 -20.55
C ALA A 79 5.20 -2.22 -21.35
N PHE A 80 5.43 -2.08 -22.66
CA PHE A 80 5.66 -3.22 -23.54
C PHE A 80 6.95 -3.96 -23.12
N GLY A 81 6.85 -5.27 -22.90
CA GLY A 81 7.98 -6.09 -22.40
C GLY A 81 8.13 -6.12 -20.88
N ALA A 82 7.24 -5.50 -20.10
CA ALA A 82 7.23 -5.53 -18.63
C ALA A 82 6.63 -6.81 -18.03
N GLU A 83 6.55 -7.92 -18.78
CA GLU A 83 6.10 -9.21 -18.25
C GLU A 83 6.98 -9.68 -17.07
N SER A 84 8.21 -9.17 -16.98
CA SER A 84 9.18 -9.43 -15.92
C SER A 84 9.06 -8.52 -14.70
N ASP A 85 8.25 -7.46 -14.73
CA ASP A 85 8.09 -6.50 -13.63
C ASP A 85 6.66 -6.53 -13.06
N PRO A 86 6.37 -7.41 -12.07
CA PRO A 86 5.06 -7.51 -11.48
C PRO A 86 4.58 -6.18 -10.91
N PHE A 87 3.30 -5.89 -11.12
CA PHE A 87 2.63 -4.71 -10.55
C PHE A 87 3.07 -3.35 -11.10
N LEU A 88 3.87 -3.30 -12.17
CA LEU A 88 4.38 -2.04 -12.73
C LEU A 88 3.32 -0.93 -12.89
N PRO A 89 2.12 -1.17 -13.47
CA PRO A 89 1.13 -0.10 -13.63
C PRO A 89 0.61 0.43 -12.31
N TRP A 90 0.55 -0.43 -11.28
CA TRP A 90 0.13 -0.06 -9.95
C TRP A 90 1.21 0.72 -9.21
N ILE A 91 2.47 0.29 -9.34
CA ILE A 91 3.64 1.00 -8.79
C ILE A 91 3.70 2.40 -9.40
N ASP A 92 3.60 2.52 -10.73
CA ASP A 92 3.61 3.79 -11.44
C ASP A 92 2.47 4.72 -10.96
N ALA A 93 1.24 4.20 -10.88
CA ALA A 93 0.09 4.98 -10.41
C ALA A 93 0.23 5.47 -8.96
N LEU A 94 0.87 4.68 -8.11
CA LEU A 94 1.00 4.93 -6.67
C LEU A 94 2.28 5.70 -6.31
N SER A 95 3.18 5.89 -7.26
CA SER A 95 4.46 6.57 -7.06
C SER A 95 4.33 8.03 -6.64
N LEU A 96 3.36 8.74 -7.23
CA LEU A 96 3.06 10.14 -6.88
C LEU A 96 2.65 10.33 -5.41
N LEU A 97 2.22 9.25 -4.75
CA LEU A 97 1.84 9.24 -3.34
C LEU A 97 2.95 8.67 -2.43
N GLY A 98 4.10 8.29 -2.98
CA GLY A 98 5.17 7.60 -2.26
C GLY A 98 4.72 6.25 -1.71
N LEU A 99 3.83 5.56 -2.45
CA LEU A 99 3.18 4.31 -2.02
C LEU A 99 3.74 3.05 -2.73
N GLU A 100 4.86 3.15 -3.45
CA GLU A 100 5.52 2.03 -4.15
C GLU A 100 5.94 0.92 -3.18
N TYR A 101 6.18 1.28 -1.92
CA TYR A 101 6.52 0.35 -0.84
C TYR A 101 5.45 -0.73 -0.58
N LEU A 102 4.23 -0.55 -1.09
CA LEU A 102 3.17 -1.56 -1.13
C LEU A 102 3.56 -2.83 -1.91
N PHE A 103 4.48 -2.70 -2.85
CA PHE A 103 4.85 -3.76 -3.80
C PHE A 103 6.27 -4.30 -3.56
N ALA A 104 6.98 -3.81 -2.54
CA ALA A 104 8.37 -4.14 -2.32
C ALA A 104 8.64 -5.66 -2.29
N GLU A 105 9.51 -6.12 -3.20
CA GLU A 105 9.96 -7.51 -3.33
C GLU A 105 10.81 -7.99 -2.15
N LYS A 106 11.27 -7.08 -1.29
CA LYS A 106 11.78 -7.36 0.04
C LYS A 106 11.05 -6.43 1.01
N SER A 107 9.87 -6.84 1.47
CA SER A 107 9.29 -6.19 2.64
C SER A 107 10.29 -6.32 3.81
N PRO A 108 10.28 -5.42 4.81
CA PRO A 108 11.24 -5.49 5.88
C PRO A 108 10.99 -6.77 6.67
N GLY A 109 11.98 -7.64 6.77
CA GLY A 109 11.97 -8.74 7.73
C GLY A 109 12.24 -8.16 9.11
N VAL A 110 11.26 -8.15 10.02
CA VAL A 110 11.50 -7.62 11.37
C VAL A 110 12.24 -8.68 12.18
N GLU A 111 13.49 -8.39 12.51
CA GLU A 111 14.40 -9.32 13.20
C GLU A 111 14.39 -9.09 14.71
N TYR A 112 14.39 -7.82 15.12
CA TYR A 112 14.34 -7.41 16.52
C TYR A 112 13.44 -6.19 16.71
N VAL A 113 12.76 -6.16 17.84
CA VAL A 113 12.03 -4.97 18.30
C VAL A 113 12.35 -4.73 19.76
N PHE A 114 12.76 -3.51 20.09
CA PHE A 114 13.04 -3.06 21.45
C PHE A 114 12.21 -1.84 21.79
N VAL A 115 11.63 -1.83 22.98
CA VAL A 115 11.01 -0.65 23.58
C VAL A 115 11.99 -0.15 24.64
N VAL A 116 12.41 1.11 24.52
CA VAL A 116 13.43 1.69 25.37
C VAL A 116 12.87 2.96 26.01
N ASP A 117 13.14 3.15 27.31
CA ASP A 117 12.78 4.37 28.02
C ASP A 117 13.65 5.55 27.56
N ASN A 118 13.03 6.71 27.32
CA ASN A 118 13.73 7.88 26.82
C ASN A 118 14.64 8.57 27.85
N ASN A 119 14.41 8.36 29.15
CA ASN A 119 15.13 9.08 30.21
C ASN A 119 16.33 8.28 30.72
N THR A 120 16.17 6.96 30.83
CA THR A 120 17.12 6.04 31.45
C THR A 120 17.82 5.14 30.44
N SER A 121 17.35 5.08 29.19
CA SER A 121 17.80 4.15 28.16
C SER A 121 17.65 2.67 28.56
N LEU A 122 16.81 2.38 29.57
CA LEU A 122 16.53 1.02 30.00
C LEU A 122 15.58 0.31 29.05
N LEU A 123 15.81 -0.99 28.88
CA LEU A 123 14.98 -1.86 28.04
C LEU A 123 13.67 -2.20 28.77
N LEU A 124 12.55 -1.77 28.19
CA LEU A 124 11.19 -2.00 28.70
C LEU A 124 10.57 -3.27 28.12
N GLY A 125 10.97 -3.65 26.91
CA GLY A 125 10.47 -4.82 26.22
C GLY A 125 11.34 -5.18 25.03
N GLU A 126 11.45 -6.48 24.78
CA GLU A 126 12.15 -7.03 23.63
C GLU A 126 11.35 -8.19 23.04
N ILE A 127 11.40 -8.29 21.72
CA ILE A 127 11.10 -9.50 20.98
C ILE A 127 12.20 -9.70 19.93
N LYS A 128 12.55 -10.96 19.69
CA LYS A 128 13.56 -11.35 18.70
C LYS A 128 13.04 -12.51 17.88
N ARG A 129 13.51 -12.60 16.64
CA ARG A 129 13.28 -13.76 15.79
C ARG A 129 14.19 -14.91 16.25
N GLU A 130 13.61 -16.12 16.41
CA GLU A 130 14.29 -17.27 17.02
C GLU A 130 15.59 -17.71 16.31
N GLU A 131 15.74 -17.42 15.02
CA GLU A 131 16.91 -17.83 14.21
C GLU A 131 18.09 -16.84 14.24
N VAL A 132 17.96 -15.66 14.87
CA VAL A 132 19.01 -14.65 14.84
C VAL A 132 19.85 -14.70 16.13
N GLY A 133 21.09 -15.15 16.01
CA GLY A 133 22.02 -15.39 17.12
C GLY A 133 22.82 -14.18 17.59
N VAL A 134 22.21 -12.99 17.71
CA VAL A 134 22.90 -11.81 18.27
C VAL A 134 22.56 -11.67 19.76
N ASP A 135 23.58 -11.39 20.57
CA ASP A 135 23.41 -11.07 21.99
C ASP A 135 22.76 -9.68 22.14
N THR A 136 21.58 -9.66 22.75
CA THR A 136 20.77 -8.45 22.93
C THR A 136 21.43 -7.40 23.81
N GLN A 137 22.24 -7.82 24.80
CA GLN A 137 22.97 -6.88 25.67
C GLN A 137 24.10 -6.19 24.91
N ILE A 138 24.79 -6.91 24.02
CA ILE A 138 25.82 -6.32 23.16
C ILE A 138 25.18 -5.31 22.21
N PHE A 139 24.05 -5.66 21.60
CA PHE A 139 23.34 -4.79 20.67
C PHE A 139 22.83 -3.50 21.33
N THR A 140 22.16 -3.61 22.48
CA THR A 140 21.63 -2.46 23.22
C THR A 140 22.75 -1.54 23.73
N SER A 141 23.87 -2.12 24.21
CA SER A 141 25.04 -1.34 24.64
C SER A 141 25.69 -0.58 23.49
N MET A 142 25.85 -1.22 22.32
CA MET A 142 26.36 -0.56 21.10
C MET A 142 25.43 0.59 20.67
N LEU A 143 24.12 0.35 20.67
CA LEU A 143 23.14 1.34 20.22
C LEU A 143 23.15 2.59 21.11
N GLY A 144 23.19 2.42 22.44
CA GLY A 144 23.33 3.52 23.38
C GLY A 144 24.61 4.33 23.12
N ALA A 145 25.75 3.65 22.96
CA ALA A 145 27.03 4.31 22.69
C ALA A 145 27.03 5.11 21.36
N VAL A 146 26.42 4.56 20.31
CA VAL A 146 26.30 5.24 19.00
C VAL A 146 25.36 6.45 19.11
N GLN A 147 24.25 6.33 19.84
CA GLN A 147 23.34 7.45 20.08
C GLN A 147 24.01 8.60 20.83
N ASP A 148 24.74 8.29 21.91
CA ASP A 148 25.48 9.28 22.70
C ASP A 148 26.53 9.97 21.84
N PHE A 149 27.31 9.21 21.08
CA PHE A 149 28.32 9.75 20.17
C PHE A 149 27.73 10.69 19.11
N VAL A 150 26.62 10.31 18.47
CA VAL A 150 25.94 11.13 17.47
C VAL A 150 25.36 12.39 18.10
N SER A 151 24.71 12.25 19.26
CA SER A 151 24.17 13.39 20.02
C SER A 151 25.26 14.40 20.35
N ASP A 152 26.39 13.93 20.88
CA ASP A 152 27.53 14.78 21.27
C ASP A 152 28.17 15.46 20.04
N SER A 153 28.36 14.70 18.95
CA SER A 153 29.01 15.20 17.73
C SER A 153 28.18 16.27 17.01
N PHE A 154 26.86 16.12 16.98
CA PHE A 154 25.96 17.01 16.25
C PHE A 154 25.25 18.05 17.14
N SER A 155 25.48 18.03 18.45
CA SER A 155 24.97 19.01 19.43
C SER A 155 25.26 20.47 19.09
N LYS A 156 26.31 20.74 18.32
CA LYS A 156 26.74 22.08 17.88
C LYS A 156 26.02 22.59 16.61
N PHE A 157 25.33 21.72 15.88
CA PHE A 157 24.70 22.04 14.59
C PHE A 157 23.17 22.22 14.73
N GLY A 158 22.75 23.31 15.39
CA GLY A 158 21.37 23.82 15.34
C GLY A 158 20.56 23.71 16.64
N LYS A 159 19.50 24.53 16.74
CA LYS A 159 18.55 24.50 17.87
C LYS A 159 17.54 23.35 17.68
N GLY A 160 17.76 22.24 18.39
CA GLY A 160 16.82 21.12 18.51
C GLY A 160 17.53 19.82 18.86
N LYS A 161 16.91 18.95 19.68
CA LYS A 161 17.40 17.58 19.93
C LYS A 161 17.31 16.78 18.62
N ARG A 162 18.35 16.84 17.78
CA ARG A 162 18.48 15.93 16.64
C ARG A 162 18.85 14.57 17.18
N LYS A 163 17.96 13.59 17.02
CA LYS A 163 18.20 12.21 17.41
C LYS A 163 18.38 11.36 16.16
N LEU A 164 19.16 10.29 16.29
CA LEU A 164 19.39 9.33 15.23
C LEU A 164 18.11 8.54 14.98
N ASP A 165 17.68 8.48 13.71
CA ASP A 165 16.44 7.87 13.25
C ASP A 165 16.69 6.59 12.44
N ILE A 166 17.81 6.50 11.71
CA ILE A 166 18.19 5.31 10.93
C ILE A 166 19.70 5.03 11.01
N LEU A 167 20.07 3.75 11.22
CA LEU A 167 21.39 3.21 10.87
C LEU A 167 21.24 2.09 9.83
N GLY A 168 22.22 1.95 8.93
CA GLY A 168 22.28 0.84 7.97
C GLY A 168 23.62 0.14 7.99
N TYR A 169 23.60 -1.19 7.90
CA TYR A 169 24.76 -2.05 7.69
C TYR A 169 24.37 -3.20 6.76
N GLU A 170 24.95 -3.25 5.56
CA GLU A 170 24.63 -4.24 4.52
C GLU A 170 23.11 -4.37 4.28
N ASP A 171 22.55 -5.58 4.49
CA ASP A 171 21.12 -5.88 4.32
C ASP A 171 20.27 -5.52 5.54
N TYR A 172 20.87 -5.04 6.63
CA TYR A 172 20.16 -4.70 7.87
C TYR A 172 20.05 -3.19 8.06
N LYS A 173 18.91 -2.75 8.58
CA LYS A 173 18.68 -1.38 9.03
C LYS A 173 18.12 -1.37 10.44
N ILE A 174 18.54 -0.40 11.23
CA ILE A 174 17.99 -0.09 12.54
C ILE A 174 17.13 1.16 12.37
N LEU A 175 15.83 1.03 12.57
CA LEU A 175 14.86 2.12 12.56
C LEU A 175 14.57 2.54 13.99
N ILE A 176 14.57 3.84 14.26
CA ILE A 176 14.27 4.39 15.58
C ILE A 176 13.16 5.43 15.44
N ASP A 177 12.05 5.21 16.15
CA ASP A 177 10.95 6.18 16.23
C ASP A 177 10.73 6.59 17.69
N TYR A 178 10.52 7.88 17.92
CA TYR A 178 10.50 8.47 19.26
C TYR A 178 9.10 8.94 19.63
N GLY A 179 8.63 8.49 20.79
CA GLY A 179 7.54 9.11 21.54
C GLY A 179 8.05 10.11 22.57
N ASP A 180 7.15 10.57 23.42
CA ASP A 180 7.45 11.44 24.56
C ASP A 180 8.21 10.69 25.67
N PHE A 181 7.81 9.45 25.97
CA PHE A 181 8.34 8.65 27.09
C PHE A 181 9.18 7.46 26.64
N VAL A 182 8.88 6.89 25.48
CA VAL A 182 9.62 5.72 24.96
C VAL A 182 10.12 5.98 23.55
N HIS A 183 11.09 5.20 23.11
CA HIS A 183 11.38 5.04 21.69
C HIS A 183 11.38 3.57 21.33
N LEU A 184 10.95 3.31 20.10
CA LEU A 184 10.88 1.99 19.53
C LEU A 184 12.05 1.83 18.57
N VAL A 185 12.86 0.80 18.81
CA VAL A 185 13.97 0.40 17.95
C VAL A 185 13.56 -0.87 17.22
N VAL A 186 13.54 -0.83 15.89
CA VAL A 186 13.22 -1.99 15.06
C VAL A 186 14.41 -2.30 14.16
N VAL A 187 14.95 -3.50 14.27
CA VAL A 187 15.96 -4.02 13.35
C VAL A 187 15.25 -4.77 12.24
N ILE A 188 15.52 -4.37 11.01
CA ILE A 188 14.95 -4.99 9.82
C ILE A 188 16.04 -5.56 8.92
N SER A 189 15.72 -6.63 8.23
CA SER A 189 16.39 -7.08 7.01
C SER A 189 15.63 -6.58 5.78
N GLY A 190 16.32 -6.25 4.70
CA GLY A 190 15.68 -5.83 3.45
C GLY A 190 15.25 -4.36 3.40
N ALA A 191 14.27 -4.04 2.55
CA ALA A 191 13.90 -2.66 2.30
C ALA A 191 12.94 -2.12 3.37
N GLU A 192 13.24 -0.92 3.87
CA GLU A 192 12.31 -0.20 4.74
C GLU A 192 11.01 0.12 4.00
N ASN A 193 9.90 0.19 4.73
CA ASN A 193 8.63 0.60 4.16
C ASN A 193 7.85 1.51 5.11
N ASN A 194 6.94 2.33 4.58
CA ASN A 194 6.17 3.26 5.40
C ASN A 194 5.10 2.55 6.25
N PHE A 195 4.75 1.28 5.97
CA PHE A 195 3.85 0.50 6.84
C PHE A 195 4.48 0.27 8.20
N LEU A 196 5.74 -0.17 8.21
CA LEU A 196 6.48 -0.41 9.43
C LEU A 196 6.62 0.88 10.23
N LYS A 197 7.00 2.00 9.60
CA LYS A 197 7.06 3.31 10.28
C LYS A 197 5.72 3.71 10.90
N ASN A 198 4.61 3.53 10.17
CA ASN A 198 3.27 3.82 10.70
C ASN A 198 2.86 2.87 11.83
N ASP A 199 3.23 1.60 11.75
CA ASP A 199 2.98 0.63 12.83
C ASP A 199 3.81 0.97 14.07
N MET A 200 5.09 1.32 13.90
CA MET A 200 5.97 1.80 14.97
C MET A 200 5.33 2.99 15.70
N LYS A 201 4.89 4.00 14.95
CA LYS A 201 4.20 5.17 15.51
C LYS A 201 2.93 4.81 16.27
N LYS A 202 2.07 3.95 15.71
CA LYS A 202 0.86 3.47 16.39
C LYS A 202 1.17 2.69 17.66
N ILE A 203 2.23 1.89 17.66
CA ILE A 203 2.67 1.14 18.83
C ILE A 203 3.11 2.10 19.93
N ILE A 204 3.92 3.11 19.60
CA ILE A 204 4.34 4.15 20.54
C ILE A 204 3.12 4.86 21.11
N GLU A 205 2.22 5.36 20.25
CA GLU A 205 0.97 6.03 20.67
C GLU A 205 0.14 5.14 21.62
N ASN A 206 0.04 3.84 21.33
CA ASN A 206 -0.68 2.90 22.18
C ASN A 206 0.04 2.63 23.51
N ILE A 207 1.36 2.47 23.52
CA ILE A 207 2.14 2.29 24.75
C ILE A 207 1.98 3.52 25.63
N GLU A 208 2.16 4.72 25.09
CA GLU A 208 2.07 5.96 25.87
C GLU A 208 0.65 6.21 26.38
N LYS A 209 -0.37 5.93 25.56
CA LYS A 209 -1.76 6.00 26.01
C LYS A 209 -2.04 5.11 27.23
N ASN A 210 -1.40 3.94 27.32
CA ASN A 210 -1.63 2.99 28.41
C ASN A 210 -0.68 3.21 29.61
N TYR A 211 0.57 3.61 29.38
CA TYR A 211 1.63 3.62 30.40
C TYR A 211 2.23 4.99 30.70
N ALA A 212 1.86 6.09 30.03
CA ALA A 212 2.44 7.41 30.29
C ALA A 212 2.35 7.85 31.76
N HIS A 213 1.29 7.43 32.46
CA HIS A 213 1.09 7.72 33.88
C HIS A 213 2.17 7.09 34.78
N VAL A 214 2.70 5.92 34.40
CA VAL A 214 3.80 5.23 35.07
C VAL A 214 5.14 5.76 34.55
N LEU A 215 5.31 5.79 33.22
CA LEU A 215 6.58 6.12 32.56
C LEU A 215 7.11 7.52 32.89
N LYS A 216 6.22 8.47 33.21
CA LYS A 216 6.63 9.83 33.61
C LYS A 216 7.52 9.88 34.86
N LYS A 217 7.40 8.90 35.76
CA LYS A 217 8.18 8.81 37.01
C LYS A 217 8.61 7.37 37.27
N TRP A 218 8.92 6.63 36.21
CA TRP A 218 9.29 5.24 36.34
C TRP A 218 10.66 5.12 36.99
N ASP A 219 10.76 4.25 37.99
CA ASP A 219 11.93 4.05 38.85
C ASP A 219 12.75 2.82 38.48
N GLY A 220 12.41 2.16 37.36
CA GLY A 220 13.05 0.93 36.91
C GLY A 220 12.28 -0.34 37.25
N ASP A 221 11.14 -0.26 37.95
CA ASP A 221 10.34 -1.45 38.28
C ASP A 221 9.59 -2.01 37.05
N LEU A 222 10.14 -3.08 36.47
CA LEU A 222 9.57 -3.78 35.31
C LEU A 222 8.17 -4.37 35.58
N ASP A 223 7.80 -4.60 36.84
CA ASP A 223 6.48 -5.16 37.17
C ASP A 223 5.34 -4.18 36.88
N THR A 224 5.61 -2.87 36.95
CA THR A 224 4.63 -1.79 36.68
C THR A 224 4.29 -1.64 35.20
N ILE A 225 5.09 -2.24 34.32
CA ILE A 225 4.95 -2.17 32.86
C ILE A 225 4.71 -3.57 32.23
N LYS A 226 4.32 -4.55 33.05
CA LYS A 226 3.90 -5.88 32.61
C LYS A 226 2.82 -5.76 31.54
N GLY A 227 3.18 -6.07 30.29
CA GLY A 227 2.27 -6.02 29.14
C GLY A 227 2.74 -5.13 27.99
N ILE A 228 3.81 -4.33 28.15
CA ILE A 228 4.40 -3.59 27.01
C ILE A 228 4.75 -4.53 25.85
N LYS A 229 5.23 -5.74 26.14
CA LYS A 229 5.55 -6.76 25.12
C LYS A 229 4.37 -7.09 24.20
N ASN A 230 3.14 -7.09 24.71
CA ASN A 230 1.94 -7.41 23.93
C ASN A 230 1.69 -6.42 22.76
N PHE A 231 2.21 -5.19 22.85
CA PHE A 231 2.08 -4.19 21.79
C PHE A 231 3.06 -4.43 20.64
N ILE A 232 4.22 -5.02 20.93
CA ILE A 232 5.26 -5.29 19.93
C ILE A 232 5.18 -6.72 19.39
N GLU A 233 4.66 -7.70 20.14
CA GLU A 233 4.56 -9.12 19.73
C GLU A 233 4.03 -9.34 18.30
N PRO A 234 2.99 -8.62 17.82
CA PRO A 234 2.48 -8.83 16.46
C PRO A 234 3.42 -8.38 15.34
N LEU A 235 4.48 -7.61 15.61
CA LEU A 235 5.39 -7.08 14.58
C LEU A 235 6.14 -8.18 13.84
N ILE A 236 6.80 -9.09 14.55
CA ILE A 236 7.58 -10.16 13.92
C ILE A 236 6.71 -11.01 12.97
N PRO A 237 5.59 -11.63 13.39
CA PRO A 237 4.80 -12.46 12.48
C PRO A 237 4.14 -11.66 11.35
N LYS A 238 3.86 -10.37 11.55
CA LYS A 238 3.31 -9.49 10.51
C LYS A 238 4.32 -9.22 9.38
N TYR A 239 5.62 -9.26 9.70
CA TYR A 239 6.71 -8.90 8.81
C TYR A 239 7.70 -10.05 8.57
N ASP A 240 7.37 -11.27 8.98
CA ASP A 240 8.14 -12.46 8.64
C ASP A 240 7.82 -12.90 7.21
N ILE A 241 8.60 -12.40 6.25
CA ILE A 241 8.38 -12.67 4.81
C ILE A 241 9.07 -13.95 4.34
N SER A 242 10.12 -14.41 5.05
CA SER A 242 10.83 -15.64 4.68
C SER A 242 10.04 -16.91 4.99
N SER A 243 9.04 -16.86 5.89
CA SER A 243 8.12 -17.98 6.14
C SER A 243 6.81 -17.93 5.34
N LEU A 244 6.50 -16.80 4.69
CA LEU A 244 5.28 -16.66 3.90
C LEU A 244 5.43 -17.34 2.54
N ASN A 245 4.59 -18.35 2.28
CA ASN A 245 4.51 -18.92 0.94
C ASN A 245 4.14 -17.83 -0.10
N PRO A 246 4.53 -17.99 -1.39
CA PRO A 246 4.29 -16.97 -2.42
C PRO A 246 2.82 -16.56 -2.59
N LYS A 247 1.87 -17.42 -2.19
CA LYS A 247 0.44 -17.14 -2.25
C LYS A 247 0.01 -16.13 -1.18
N LEU A 248 0.35 -16.38 0.08
CA LEU A 248 0.03 -15.48 1.20
C LEU A 248 0.65 -14.11 1.00
N ARG A 249 1.88 -14.07 0.47
CA ARG A 249 2.55 -12.82 0.12
C ARG A 249 1.74 -11.98 -0.89
N ARG A 250 1.26 -12.60 -1.96
CA ARG A 250 0.41 -11.91 -2.95
C ARG A 250 -0.90 -11.42 -2.32
N GLU A 251 -1.54 -12.24 -1.50
CA GLU A 251 -2.77 -11.86 -0.79
C GLU A 251 -2.55 -10.66 0.13
N MET A 252 -1.41 -10.59 0.83
CA MET A 252 -1.03 -9.44 1.64
C MET A 252 -0.83 -8.17 0.80
N ILE A 253 -0.11 -8.25 -0.33
CA ILE A 253 0.05 -7.11 -1.25
C ILE A 253 -1.33 -6.61 -1.69
N PHE A 254 -2.20 -7.51 -2.13
CA PHE A 254 -3.53 -7.15 -2.64
C PHE A 254 -4.38 -6.47 -1.58
N ARG A 255 -4.41 -7.04 -0.38
CA ARG A 255 -5.12 -6.45 0.76
C ARG A 255 -4.57 -5.07 1.09
N ASN A 256 -3.26 -4.93 1.23
CA ASN A 256 -2.63 -3.66 1.62
C ASN A 256 -2.89 -2.56 0.58
N VAL A 257 -2.77 -2.87 -0.71
CA VAL A 257 -3.05 -1.92 -1.79
C VAL A 257 -4.53 -1.51 -1.77
N SER A 258 -5.43 -2.48 -1.66
CA SER A 258 -6.87 -2.21 -1.61
C SER A 258 -7.26 -1.38 -0.39
N GLU A 259 -6.81 -1.75 0.80
CA GLU A 259 -7.10 -1.01 2.04
C GLU A 259 -6.56 0.42 1.98
N LYS A 260 -5.34 0.60 1.46
CA LYS A 260 -4.72 1.92 1.35
C LYS A 260 -5.46 2.81 0.34
N LEU A 261 -5.80 2.29 -0.84
CA LEU A 261 -6.57 3.03 -1.83
C LEU A 261 -7.98 3.38 -1.32
N VAL A 262 -8.65 2.44 -0.64
CA VAL A 262 -9.95 2.70 0.00
C VAL A 262 -9.82 3.77 1.08
N GLN A 263 -8.76 3.73 1.91
CA GLN A 263 -8.49 4.76 2.91
C GLN A 263 -8.33 6.14 2.27
N ILE A 264 -7.49 6.26 1.23
CA ILE A 264 -7.28 7.51 0.50
C ILE A 264 -8.60 8.02 -0.08
N SER A 265 -9.41 7.12 -0.65
CA SER A 265 -10.72 7.49 -1.23
C SER A 265 -11.72 8.04 -0.23
N LYS A 266 -11.53 7.81 1.08
CA LYS A 266 -12.37 8.40 2.14
C LYS A 266 -12.08 9.88 2.35
N GLU A 267 -10.83 10.30 2.17
CA GLU A 267 -10.42 11.69 2.29
C GLU A 267 -10.79 12.48 1.04
N LYS A 268 -10.54 11.90 -0.14
CA LYS A 268 -10.85 12.49 -1.44
C LYS A 268 -11.16 11.38 -2.45
N PRO A 269 -12.28 11.42 -3.20
CA PRO A 269 -12.58 10.41 -4.22
C PRO A 269 -11.41 10.22 -5.19
N VAL A 270 -11.13 8.99 -5.60
CA VAL A 270 -9.97 8.64 -6.43
C VAL A 270 -10.43 8.11 -7.77
N LEU A 271 -9.86 8.64 -8.85
CA LEU A 271 -9.91 8.06 -10.19
C LEU A 271 -8.52 7.55 -10.52
N LEU A 272 -8.37 6.23 -10.54
CA LEU A 272 -7.14 5.55 -10.93
C LEU A 272 -7.28 5.06 -12.38
N PHE A 273 -6.41 5.54 -13.25
CA PHE A 273 -6.40 5.18 -14.64
C PHE A 273 -5.23 4.25 -14.97
N ILE A 274 -5.49 3.15 -15.67
CA ILE A 274 -4.49 2.23 -16.21
C ILE A 274 -4.62 2.22 -17.72
N ASP A 275 -3.61 2.74 -18.40
CA ASP A 275 -3.57 2.74 -19.87
C ASP A 275 -2.96 1.45 -20.41
N ASP A 276 -3.37 1.08 -21.62
CA ASP A 276 -2.84 -0.07 -22.36
C ASP A 276 -2.73 -1.36 -21.52
N ILE A 277 -3.77 -1.69 -20.73
CA ILE A 277 -3.76 -2.82 -19.79
C ILE A 277 -3.54 -4.19 -20.46
N HIS A 278 -3.63 -4.27 -21.78
CA HIS A 278 -3.27 -5.46 -22.55
C HIS A 278 -1.76 -5.78 -22.53
N TRP A 279 -0.90 -4.84 -22.13
CA TRP A 279 0.54 -5.06 -21.91
C TRP A 279 0.89 -5.38 -20.45
N THR A 280 -0.09 -5.60 -19.58
CA THR A 280 0.19 -5.81 -18.15
C THR A 280 0.51 -7.27 -17.81
N ASP A 281 1.27 -7.46 -16.74
CA ASP A 281 1.56 -8.80 -16.20
C ASP A 281 0.33 -9.45 -15.51
N PRO A 282 0.30 -10.81 -15.39
CA PRO A 282 -0.81 -11.52 -14.74
C PRO A 282 -1.07 -11.14 -13.27
N SER A 283 -0.04 -10.76 -12.50
CA SER A 283 -0.20 -10.37 -11.10
C SER A 283 -0.92 -9.02 -10.99
N SER A 284 -0.63 -8.08 -11.88
CA SER A 284 -1.37 -6.82 -12.01
C SER A 284 -2.84 -7.02 -12.36
N LEU A 285 -3.17 -7.96 -13.26
CA LEU A 285 -4.57 -8.31 -13.58
C LEU A 285 -5.28 -8.91 -12.36
N ASN A 286 -4.60 -9.77 -11.60
CA ASN A 286 -5.16 -10.35 -10.38
C ASN A 286 -5.41 -9.30 -9.29
N LEU A 287 -4.56 -8.28 -9.17
CA LEU A 287 -4.80 -7.15 -8.29
C LEU A 287 -6.01 -6.32 -8.75
N LEU A 288 -6.16 -6.07 -10.05
CA LEU A 288 -7.36 -5.42 -10.59
C LEU A 288 -8.63 -6.19 -10.23
N TYR A 289 -8.58 -7.51 -10.37
CA TYR A 289 -9.67 -8.40 -10.01
C TYR A 289 -10.00 -8.29 -8.52
N TYR A 290 -9.00 -8.35 -7.66
CA TYR A 290 -9.16 -8.20 -6.22
C TYR A 290 -9.79 -6.86 -5.86
N LEU A 291 -9.32 -5.75 -6.44
CA LEU A 291 -9.87 -4.42 -6.22
C LEU A 291 -11.34 -4.33 -6.64
N SER A 292 -11.71 -4.87 -7.80
CA SER A 292 -13.08 -4.81 -8.31
C SER A 292 -14.14 -5.32 -7.32
N ARG A 293 -13.77 -6.27 -6.46
CA ARG A 293 -14.66 -6.79 -5.42
C ARG A 293 -14.74 -5.90 -4.18
N ASN A 294 -13.61 -5.30 -3.80
CA ASN A 294 -13.43 -4.70 -2.49
C ASN A 294 -13.74 -3.19 -2.47
N ILE A 295 -13.88 -2.57 -3.64
CA ILE A 295 -14.02 -1.11 -3.76
C ILE A 295 -15.48 -0.64 -3.92
N THR A 296 -16.44 -1.55 -3.98
CA THR A 296 -17.84 -1.29 -4.32
C THR A 296 -18.55 -0.31 -3.38
N LYS A 297 -18.10 -0.21 -2.13
CA LYS A 297 -18.59 0.72 -1.10
C LYS A 297 -17.59 1.85 -0.77
N SER A 298 -16.70 2.15 -1.69
CA SER A 298 -15.68 3.20 -1.55
C SER A 298 -15.85 4.27 -2.62
N SER A 299 -15.17 5.41 -2.48
CA SER A 299 -15.15 6.45 -3.51
C SER A 299 -13.98 6.27 -4.47
N LEU A 300 -13.72 5.03 -4.89
CA LEU A 300 -12.64 4.66 -5.80
C LEU A 300 -13.19 4.16 -7.15
N LEU A 301 -12.80 4.83 -8.23
CA LEU A 301 -13.09 4.45 -9.60
C LEU A 301 -11.78 4.02 -10.27
N VAL A 302 -11.74 2.78 -10.76
CA VAL A 302 -10.63 2.31 -11.60
C VAL A 302 -11.08 2.30 -13.05
N CYS A 303 -10.34 2.97 -13.93
CA CYS A 303 -10.61 3.02 -15.36
C CYS A 303 -9.45 2.38 -16.11
N CYS A 304 -9.72 1.34 -16.90
CA CYS A 304 -8.73 0.59 -17.65
C CYS A 304 -8.98 0.75 -19.14
N ALA A 305 -7.96 1.13 -19.92
CA ALA A 305 -8.07 1.20 -21.37
C ALA A 305 -7.31 0.04 -22.03
N TYR A 306 -7.90 -0.61 -23.02
CA TYR A 306 -7.20 -1.66 -23.80
C TYR A 306 -7.61 -1.67 -25.26
N ARG A 307 -6.80 -2.35 -26.08
CA ARG A 307 -7.08 -2.63 -27.49
C ARG A 307 -7.63 -4.03 -27.60
N HIS A 308 -8.80 -4.18 -28.22
CA HIS A 308 -9.46 -5.49 -28.29
C HIS A 308 -8.63 -6.52 -29.07
N GLU A 309 -7.92 -6.08 -30.11
CA GLU A 309 -7.05 -6.91 -30.94
C GLU A 309 -5.78 -7.40 -30.24
N ASP A 310 -5.24 -6.60 -29.32
CA ASP A 310 -4.03 -6.91 -28.56
C ASP A 310 -4.34 -7.59 -27.20
N ALA A 311 -5.62 -7.80 -26.87
CA ALA A 311 -6.03 -8.39 -25.61
C ALA A 311 -5.75 -9.90 -25.59
N ASP A 312 -4.96 -10.34 -24.62
CA ASP A 312 -4.71 -11.77 -24.40
C ASP A 312 -5.94 -12.48 -23.78
N LYS A 313 -5.84 -13.82 -23.67
CA LYS A 313 -6.91 -14.62 -23.08
C LYS A 313 -7.17 -14.27 -21.60
N ASN A 314 -6.15 -13.87 -20.84
CA ASN A 314 -6.30 -13.57 -19.42
C ASN A 314 -7.13 -12.30 -19.21
N LEU A 315 -6.82 -11.23 -19.95
CA LEU A 315 -7.57 -9.98 -19.91
C LEU A 315 -8.99 -10.18 -20.41
N ILE A 316 -9.20 -10.91 -21.51
CA ILE A 316 -10.56 -11.20 -22.01
C ILE A 316 -11.36 -12.00 -20.98
N ASN A 317 -10.75 -13.01 -20.35
CA ASN A 317 -11.41 -13.80 -19.31
C ASN A 317 -11.72 -12.95 -18.07
N LEU A 318 -10.82 -12.08 -17.66
CA LEU A 318 -11.05 -11.16 -16.55
C LEU A 318 -12.25 -10.26 -16.81
N VAL A 319 -12.27 -9.62 -17.99
CA VAL A 319 -13.37 -8.75 -18.42
C VAL A 319 -14.69 -9.53 -18.42
N ARG A 320 -14.71 -10.78 -18.92
CA ARG A 320 -15.90 -11.65 -18.91
C ARG A 320 -16.33 -12.09 -17.50
N LEU A 321 -15.38 -12.48 -16.63
CA LEU A 321 -15.66 -12.87 -15.24
C LEU A 321 -16.29 -11.71 -14.48
N MET A 322 -15.76 -10.51 -14.72
CA MET A 322 -16.29 -9.27 -14.19
C MET A 322 -17.70 -8.97 -14.74
N GLU A 323 -17.93 -9.08 -16.05
CA GLU A 323 -19.27 -8.94 -16.63
C GLU A 323 -20.29 -9.86 -15.96
N GLN A 324 -19.97 -11.14 -15.85
CA GLN A 324 -20.95 -12.16 -15.46
C GLN A 324 -21.15 -12.29 -13.95
N GLY A 325 -20.41 -11.55 -13.12
CA GLY A 325 -20.48 -11.65 -11.65
C GLY A 325 -20.25 -13.06 -11.11
N LEU A 326 -19.71 -13.96 -11.93
CA LEU A 326 -19.54 -15.38 -11.63
C LEU A 326 -18.32 -15.57 -10.73
N TRP A 327 -18.58 -15.78 -9.45
CA TRP A 327 -17.66 -16.47 -8.55
C TRP A 327 -18.04 -17.93 -8.51
N ASP A 328 -17.22 -18.78 -9.12
CA ASP A 328 -16.81 -20.08 -8.57
C ASP A 328 -15.84 -20.76 -9.54
N ARG A 329 -14.55 -20.67 -9.21
CA ARG A 329 -13.45 -21.64 -9.43
C ARG A 329 -12.12 -20.93 -9.23
N ILE A 330 -11.61 -21.02 -8.00
CA ILE A 330 -10.18 -20.88 -7.75
C ILE A 330 -9.66 -22.30 -7.61
N ILE A 331 -8.93 -22.72 -8.64
CA ILE A 331 -8.34 -24.05 -8.91
C ILE A 331 -9.37 -25.11 -9.31
#